data_AF-A0A1S2P061-F1
#
_entry.id   AF-A0A1S2P061-F1
#
_cell.length_a   1.000
_cell.length_b   1.000
_cell.length_c   1.000
_cell.angle_alpha   90.00
_cell.angle_beta   90.00
_cell.angle_gamma   90.00
#
_symmetry.space_group_name_H-M   'P 1'
#
loop_
_entity.id
_entity.type
_entity.pdbx_description
1 polymer ?
#
loop_
_entity_poly.entity_id
_entity_poly.type
_entity_poly.pdbx_seq_one_letter_code
_entity_poly.pdbx_strand_id
1 'polypeptide(L)'
;MEATAARLLKTLDEICARTDVSAEALRRFLEHQGVRHGLRPSYELFRGNVRGSVLNSPEFFPGLPHLEAGADFVRRWRAAAQRWPNRGYATYETVDYAPSRTALPVLPGQYDYAALDDHSRRLYAELIVHGLETWSDTDLEMRFIRRLSDAHGTAWPTPLAAFLSRASWIPRPKSGRATSPSPPTPRGGGRANSPHPSTPAS
;
A
#
# COMPACT_ATOMS: atom_id res chain seq x y z
N MET A 1 -29.48 15.78 6.22
CA MET A 1 -29.14 15.45 4.80
C MET A 1 -29.09 13.94 4.54
N GLU A 2 -29.38 13.09 5.52
CA GLU A 2 -29.30 11.61 5.43
C GLU A 2 -30.41 10.98 4.56
N ALA A 3 -31.56 11.64 4.46
CA ALA A 3 -32.75 11.12 3.74
C ALA A 3 -32.63 11.14 2.21
N THR A 4 -31.70 11.91 1.64
CA THR A 4 -31.58 12.06 0.17
C THR A 4 -30.62 11.03 -0.43
N ALA A 5 -29.53 10.68 0.28
CA ALA A 5 -28.56 9.69 -0.17
C ALA A 5 -29.15 8.27 -0.16
N ALA A 6 -29.91 7.91 0.88
CA ALA A 6 -30.62 6.64 0.96
C ALA A 6 -31.69 6.45 -0.13
N ARG A 7 -32.22 7.56 -0.69
CA ARG A 7 -33.16 7.54 -1.82
C ARG A 7 -32.50 7.32 -3.19
N LEU A 8 -31.19 7.54 -3.29
CA LEU A 8 -30.47 7.49 -4.57
C LEU A 8 -29.77 6.15 -4.80
N LEU A 9 -29.42 5.43 -3.74
CA LEU A 9 -28.75 4.14 -3.82
C LEU A 9 -29.78 3.00 -3.77
N LYS A 10 -30.42 2.73 -4.90
CA LYS A 10 -31.18 1.48 -5.07
C LYS A 10 -30.23 0.29 -5.04
N THR A 11 -30.64 -0.77 -4.37
CA THR A 11 -29.88 -2.03 -4.42
C THR A 11 -29.94 -2.62 -5.84
N LEU A 12 -28.97 -3.45 -6.21
CA LEU A 12 -28.95 -4.09 -7.53
C LEU A 12 -30.23 -4.91 -7.75
N ASP A 13 -30.74 -5.55 -6.70
CA ASP A 13 -32.01 -6.27 -6.71
C ASP A 13 -33.20 -5.33 -6.95
N GLU A 14 -33.23 -4.14 -6.35
CA GLU A 14 -34.27 -3.13 -6.59
C GLU A 14 -34.22 -2.54 -8.01
N ILE A 15 -33.02 -2.41 -8.59
CA ILE A 15 -32.83 -1.98 -9.99
C ILE A 15 -33.35 -3.08 -10.92
N CYS A 16 -32.98 -4.33 -10.64
CA CYS A 16 -33.37 -5.49 -11.42
C CYS A 16 -34.83 -5.89 -11.24
N ALA A 17 -35.48 -5.56 -10.12
CA ALA A 17 -36.87 -5.92 -9.80
C ALA A 17 -37.91 -5.41 -10.80
N ARG A 18 -37.54 -4.45 -11.67
CA ARG A 18 -38.41 -3.90 -12.73
C ARG A 18 -38.02 -4.34 -14.15
N THR A 19 -37.09 -5.29 -14.26
CA THR A 19 -36.55 -5.78 -15.54
C THR A 19 -36.49 -7.30 -15.54
N ASP A 20 -36.51 -7.93 -16.71
CA ASP A 20 -36.34 -9.38 -16.85
C ASP A 20 -34.87 -9.84 -16.69
N VAL A 21 -33.98 -8.93 -16.29
CA VAL A 21 -32.54 -9.15 -16.17
C VAL A 21 -32.19 -9.46 -14.72
N SER A 22 -31.60 -10.64 -14.47
CA SER A 22 -31.10 -10.98 -13.13
C SER A 22 -29.91 -10.10 -12.73
N ALA A 23 -29.75 -9.88 -11.42
CA ALA A 23 -28.61 -9.15 -10.86
C ALA A 23 -27.25 -9.69 -11.35
N GLU A 24 -27.13 -11.00 -11.48
CA GLU A 24 -25.92 -11.67 -11.99
C GLU A 24 -25.68 -11.39 -13.49
N ALA A 25 -26.73 -11.39 -14.30
CA ALA A 25 -26.63 -11.07 -15.73
C ALA A 25 -26.22 -9.61 -15.94
N LEU A 26 -26.80 -8.69 -15.16
CA LEU A 26 -26.42 -7.28 -15.18
C LEU A 26 -24.97 -7.08 -14.72
N ARG A 27 -24.55 -7.75 -13.63
CA ARG A 27 -23.17 -7.72 -13.15
C ARG A 27 -22.19 -8.15 -14.23
N ARG A 28 -22.41 -9.30 -14.87
CA ARG A 28 -21.54 -9.81 -15.95
C ARG A 28 -21.51 -8.88 -17.16
N PHE A 29 -22.65 -8.29 -17.52
CA PHE A 29 -22.70 -7.30 -18.58
C PHE A 29 -21.83 -6.09 -18.24
N LEU A 30 -21.96 -5.53 -17.03
CA LEU A 30 -21.16 -4.39 -16.60
C LEU A 30 -19.66 -4.73 -16.56
N GLU A 31 -19.28 -5.89 -16.02
CA GLU A 31 -17.91 -6.38 -16.04
C GLU A 31 -17.36 -6.52 -17.47
N HIS A 32 -18.19 -7.02 -18.40
CA HIS A 32 -17.85 -7.13 -19.82
C HIS A 32 -17.70 -5.76 -20.50
N GLN A 33 -18.49 -4.77 -20.08
CA GLN A 33 -18.32 -3.37 -20.50
C GLN A 33 -17.14 -2.67 -19.81
N GLY A 34 -16.37 -3.38 -18.97
CA GLY A 34 -15.17 -2.86 -18.31
C GLY A 34 -15.44 -2.14 -16.99
N VAL A 35 -16.66 -2.24 -16.43
CA VAL A 35 -16.92 -1.80 -15.06
C VAL A 35 -16.11 -2.67 -14.11
N ARG A 36 -15.41 -2.02 -13.20
CA ARG A 36 -14.55 -2.65 -12.20
C ARG A 36 -15.14 -2.47 -10.82
N HIS A 37 -14.96 -3.47 -9.97
CA HIS A 37 -15.42 -3.47 -8.59
C HIS A 37 -14.46 -2.72 -7.67
N GLY A 38 -14.97 -2.29 -6.52
CA GLY A 38 -14.17 -1.69 -5.45
C GLY A 38 -13.95 -0.18 -5.58
N LEU A 39 -13.26 0.36 -4.57
CA LEU A 39 -12.94 1.78 -4.47
C LEU A 39 -11.74 2.10 -5.34
N ARG A 40 -11.89 3.07 -6.23
CA ARG A 40 -10.80 3.53 -7.11
C ARG A 40 -10.19 4.82 -6.57
N PRO A 41 -8.88 5.04 -6.74
CA PRO A 41 -8.28 6.32 -6.42
C PRO A 41 -8.88 7.41 -7.32
N SER A 42 -9.27 8.52 -6.71
CA SER A 42 -9.34 9.80 -7.39
C SER A 42 -7.94 10.42 -7.42
N TYR A 43 -7.77 11.45 -8.24
CA TYR A 43 -6.49 12.13 -8.39
C TYR A 43 -6.60 13.58 -7.97
N GLU A 44 -5.86 13.94 -6.93
CA GLU A 44 -5.78 15.31 -6.42
C GLU A 44 -4.55 16.01 -7.02
N LEU A 45 -4.72 17.27 -7.42
CA LEU A 45 -3.63 18.03 -7.99
C LEU A 45 -2.62 18.38 -6.90
N PHE A 46 -1.39 17.94 -7.13
CA PHE A 46 -0.22 18.32 -6.38
C PHE A 46 0.58 19.39 -7.12
N ARG A 47 0.79 20.53 -6.44
CA ARG A 47 1.67 21.61 -6.88
C ARG A 47 2.66 21.90 -5.76
N GLY A 48 3.94 21.89 -6.11
CA GLY A 48 5.02 22.21 -5.18
C GLY A 48 6.30 21.48 -5.52
N ASN A 49 7.41 22.17 -5.29
CA ASN A 49 8.73 21.55 -5.33
C ASN A 49 9.24 21.38 -3.89
N VAL A 50 10.13 20.41 -3.71
CA VAL A 50 10.65 20.04 -2.40
C VAL A 50 12.16 19.99 -2.48
N ARG A 51 12.84 20.65 -1.55
CA ARG A 51 14.30 20.64 -1.49
C ARG A 51 14.84 19.25 -1.18
N GLY A 52 15.93 18.85 -1.81
CA GLY A 52 16.53 17.52 -1.64
C GLY A 52 16.83 17.15 -0.19
N SER A 53 17.34 18.09 0.62
CA SER A 53 17.55 17.90 2.06
C SER A 53 16.27 17.54 2.81
N VAL A 54 15.14 18.13 2.42
CA VAL A 54 13.82 17.79 3.00
C VAL A 54 13.34 16.41 2.55
N LEU A 55 13.66 15.99 1.31
CA LEU A 55 13.40 14.63 0.85
C LEU A 55 14.26 13.58 1.59
N ASN A 56 15.49 13.97 1.93
CA ASN A 56 16.43 13.17 2.71
C ASN A 56 16.08 13.11 4.21
N SER A 57 15.30 14.08 4.70
CA SER A 57 14.80 14.15 6.08
C SER A 57 13.28 14.40 6.12
N PRO A 58 12.46 13.36 5.82
CA PRO A 58 11.01 13.44 5.76
C PRO A 58 10.32 14.07 6.97
N GLU A 59 10.92 14.04 8.16
CA GLU A 59 10.42 14.66 9.39
C GLU A 59 10.19 16.18 9.24
N PHE A 60 10.98 16.85 8.40
CA PHE A 60 10.87 18.29 8.12
C PHE A 60 9.97 18.61 6.93
N PHE A 61 9.42 17.61 6.26
CA PHE A 61 8.59 17.81 5.08
C PHE A 61 7.32 18.61 5.41
N PRO A 62 7.12 19.84 4.94
CA PRO A 62 6.09 20.74 5.46
C PRO A 62 4.64 20.24 5.27
N GLY A 63 4.45 19.19 4.46
CA GLY A 63 3.15 18.77 3.96
C GLY A 63 2.91 19.39 2.59
N LEU A 64 1.73 19.16 2.03
CA LEU A 64 1.38 19.75 0.74
C LEU A 64 0.38 20.88 0.93
N PRO A 65 0.63 22.07 0.35
CA PRO A 65 -0.21 23.26 0.55
C PRO A 65 -1.64 23.10 0.01
N HIS A 66 -1.93 22.06 -0.78
CA HIS A 66 -3.23 21.82 -1.40
C HIS A 66 -3.90 20.52 -0.95
N LEU A 67 -3.34 19.80 0.02
CA LEU A 67 -4.06 18.70 0.65
C LEU A 67 -4.79 19.24 1.88
N GLU A 68 -6.12 19.22 1.85
CA GLU A 68 -7.00 19.47 3.01
C GLU A 68 -6.84 18.44 4.15
N ALA A 69 -5.84 17.57 4.02
CA ALA A 69 -5.64 16.37 4.82
C ALA A 69 -5.34 16.61 6.32
N GLY A 70 -5.16 17.87 6.73
CA GLY A 70 -4.87 18.25 8.11
C GLY A 70 -3.49 17.79 8.59
N ALA A 71 -3.08 18.28 9.77
CA ALA A 71 -1.76 18.02 10.34
C ALA A 71 -1.50 16.52 10.62
N ASP A 72 -2.55 15.78 10.97
CA ASP A 72 -2.48 14.34 11.27
C ASP A 72 -2.13 13.50 10.04
N PHE A 73 -2.66 13.86 8.88
CA PHE A 73 -2.27 13.19 7.64
C PHE A 73 -0.83 13.49 7.28
N VAL A 74 -0.40 14.75 7.35
CA VAL A 74 0.99 15.14 7.05
C VAL A 74 1.95 14.35 7.93
N ARG A 75 1.70 14.29 9.24
CA ARG A 75 2.51 13.47 10.18
C ARG A 75 2.55 12.00 9.76
N ARG A 76 1.41 11.43 9.36
CA ARG A 76 1.32 10.04 8.90
C ARG A 76 2.11 9.80 7.61
N TRP A 77 2.05 10.73 6.67
CA TRP A 77 2.77 10.62 5.41
C TRP A 77 4.28 10.72 5.59
N ARG A 78 4.77 11.65 6.43
CA ARG A 78 6.19 11.70 6.82
C ARG A 78 6.67 10.36 7.38
N ALA A 79 5.90 9.76 8.29
CA ALA A 79 6.24 8.48 8.88
C ALA A 79 6.26 7.32 7.86
N ALA A 80 5.36 7.34 6.88
CA ALA A 80 5.36 6.37 5.78
C ALA A 80 6.58 6.58 4.87
N ALA A 81 6.90 7.82 4.51
CA ALA A 81 8.07 8.16 3.70
C ALA A 81 9.39 7.73 4.36
N GLN A 82 9.50 7.89 5.68
CA GLN A 82 10.66 7.45 6.44
C GLN A 82 10.92 5.94 6.34
N ARG A 83 9.86 5.14 6.25
CA ARG A 83 9.92 3.67 6.26
C ARG A 83 9.69 3.06 4.88
N TRP A 84 9.70 3.88 3.82
CA TRP A 84 9.34 3.41 2.50
C TRP A 84 10.38 2.41 1.98
N PRO A 85 9.98 1.21 1.53
CA PRO A 85 10.94 0.16 1.15
C PRO A 85 11.90 0.56 0.04
N ASN A 86 11.41 1.31 -0.95
CA ASN A 86 12.19 1.75 -2.11
C ASN A 86 12.82 3.13 -1.92
N ARG A 87 12.91 3.62 -0.67
CA ARG A 87 13.39 4.96 -0.39
C ARG A 87 14.80 5.15 -0.95
N GLY A 88 14.92 6.10 -1.89
CA GLY A 88 16.21 6.65 -2.32
C GLY A 88 16.52 7.94 -1.57
N TYR A 89 17.78 8.35 -1.59
CA TYR A 89 18.18 9.69 -1.17
C TYR A 89 18.28 10.60 -2.40
N ALA A 90 17.81 11.83 -2.26
CA ALA A 90 18.03 12.87 -3.25
C ALA A 90 19.53 13.14 -3.38
N THR A 91 20.04 13.02 -4.61
CA THR A 91 21.45 13.24 -4.95
C THR A 91 21.92 14.65 -4.59
N TYR A 92 21.06 15.65 -4.78
CA TYR A 92 21.40 17.06 -4.59
C TYR A 92 20.57 17.69 -3.47
N GLU A 93 21.18 17.91 -2.30
CA GLU A 93 20.45 18.31 -1.09
C GLU A 93 19.98 19.78 -1.07
N THR A 94 20.69 20.66 -1.77
CA THR A 94 20.46 22.11 -1.71
C THR A 94 19.44 22.61 -2.71
N VAL A 95 18.98 21.75 -3.62
CA VAL A 95 18.18 22.12 -4.77
C VAL A 95 16.79 21.49 -4.74
N ASP A 96 15.88 22.07 -5.49
CA ASP A 96 14.48 21.65 -5.52
C ASP A 96 14.25 20.50 -6.51
N TYR A 97 13.41 19.55 -6.09
CA TYR A 97 12.88 18.46 -6.90
C TYR A 97 11.38 18.65 -7.09
N ALA A 98 10.90 18.33 -8.29
CA ALA A 98 9.48 18.34 -8.62
C ALA A 98 8.92 16.92 -8.55
N PRO A 99 7.65 16.72 -8.20
CA PRO A 99 7.04 15.41 -8.38
C PRO A 99 7.07 15.00 -9.86
N SER A 100 7.27 13.71 -10.13
CA SER A 100 7.26 13.15 -11.48
C SER A 100 5.89 13.32 -12.15
N ARG A 101 4.83 13.42 -11.36
CA ARG A 101 3.45 13.70 -11.80
C ARG A 101 2.79 14.73 -10.87
N THR A 102 1.90 15.53 -11.43
CA THR A 102 1.18 16.59 -10.72
C THR A 102 -0.18 16.14 -10.18
N ALA A 103 -0.59 14.89 -10.40
CA ALA A 103 -1.84 14.36 -9.89
C ALA A 103 -1.53 13.13 -9.03
N LEU A 104 -1.89 13.18 -7.76
CA LEU A 104 -1.59 12.15 -6.78
C LEU A 104 -2.84 11.34 -6.42
N PRO A 105 -2.72 10.01 -6.32
CA PRO A 105 -3.83 9.12 -6.01
C PRO A 105 -4.23 9.27 -4.55
N VAL A 106 -5.53 9.34 -4.35
CA VAL A 106 -6.22 9.55 -3.08
C VAL A 106 -7.50 8.72 -3.11
N LEU A 107 -7.86 8.05 -2.02
CA LEU A 107 -9.18 7.41 -1.98
C LEU A 107 -10.26 8.43 -1.59
N PRO A 108 -11.45 8.35 -2.20
CA PRO A 108 -12.62 9.08 -1.72
C PRO A 108 -12.84 8.82 -0.23
N GLY A 109 -12.92 9.88 0.59
CA GLY A 109 -13.11 9.76 2.04
C GLY A 109 -11.89 9.31 2.85
N GLN A 110 -10.68 9.24 2.28
CA GLN A 110 -9.50 8.78 3.01
C GLN A 110 -9.15 9.65 4.23
N TYR A 111 -9.42 10.96 4.15
CA TYR A 111 -9.12 11.90 5.22
C TYR A 111 -10.13 11.78 6.37
N ASP A 112 -11.36 11.36 6.06
CA ASP A 112 -12.47 11.20 7.00
C ASP A 112 -12.54 9.80 7.62
N TYR A 113 -11.68 8.87 7.20
CA TYR A 113 -11.68 7.48 7.67
C TYR A 113 -11.70 7.34 9.21
N ALA A 114 -11.04 8.27 9.91
CA ALA A 114 -11.01 8.28 11.37
C ALA A 114 -12.38 8.61 12.00
N ALA A 115 -13.24 9.36 11.30
CA ALA A 115 -14.58 9.72 11.75
C ALA A 115 -15.64 8.64 11.46
N LEU A 116 -15.34 7.69 10.57
CA LEU A 116 -16.23 6.57 10.27
C LEU A 116 -16.42 5.66 11.50
N ASP A 117 -17.64 5.17 11.68
CA ASP A 117 -17.93 4.09 12.62
C ASP A 117 -17.31 2.76 12.16
N ASP A 118 -17.29 1.76 13.05
CA ASP A 118 -16.64 0.47 12.76
C ASP A 118 -17.30 -0.33 11.63
N HIS A 119 -18.62 -0.20 11.42
CA HIS A 119 -19.30 -0.86 10.31
C HIS A 119 -18.91 -0.21 8.97
N SER A 120 -18.97 1.12 8.92
CA SER A 120 -18.55 1.92 7.77
C SER A 120 -17.07 1.69 7.41
N ARG A 121 -16.18 1.58 8.42
CA ARG A 121 -14.77 1.24 8.21
C ARG A 121 -14.55 -0.14 7.60
N ARG A 122 -15.37 -1.14 7.96
CA ARG A 122 -15.32 -2.48 7.38
C ARG A 122 -15.75 -2.46 5.91
N LEU A 123 -16.87 -1.81 5.60
CA LEU A 123 -17.33 -1.65 4.21
C LEU A 123 -16.28 -0.91 3.37
N TYR A 124 -15.70 0.16 3.92
CA TYR A 124 -14.63 0.90 3.25
C TYR A 124 -13.40 0.03 2.97
N ALA A 125 -13.02 -0.81 3.93
CA ALA A 125 -11.93 -1.78 3.76
C ALA A 125 -12.23 -2.82 2.68
N GLU A 126 -13.44 -3.39 2.65
CA GLU A 126 -13.87 -4.33 1.62
C GLU A 126 -13.81 -3.70 0.22
N LEU A 127 -14.31 -2.47 0.08
CA LEU A 127 -14.23 -1.74 -1.19
C LEU A 127 -12.77 -1.51 -1.62
N ILE A 128 -11.87 -1.17 -0.69
CA ILE A 128 -10.45 -1.04 -1.01
C ILE A 128 -9.87 -2.37 -1.48
N VAL A 129 -10.12 -3.46 -0.76
CA VAL A 129 -9.61 -4.79 -1.11
C VAL A 129 -10.05 -5.18 -2.52
N HIS A 130 -11.32 -4.97 -2.86
CA HIS A 130 -11.83 -5.19 -4.22
C HIS A 130 -11.20 -4.24 -5.26
N GLY A 131 -10.82 -3.04 -4.85
CA GLY A 131 -10.17 -2.05 -5.72
C GLY A 131 -8.71 -2.38 -6.02
N LEU A 132 -7.97 -2.98 -5.08
CA LEU A 132 -6.52 -3.22 -5.17
C LEU A 132 -6.10 -3.95 -6.44
N GLU A 133 -6.91 -4.89 -6.95
CA GLU A 133 -6.63 -5.63 -8.19
C GLU A 133 -6.58 -4.75 -9.44
N THR A 134 -7.07 -3.52 -9.34
CA THR A 134 -7.23 -2.59 -10.47
C THR A 134 -6.31 -1.38 -10.40
N TRP A 135 -5.57 -1.22 -9.30
CA TRP A 135 -4.68 -0.08 -9.11
C TRP A 135 -3.33 -0.36 -9.75
N SER A 136 -2.71 0.68 -10.29
CA SER A 136 -1.35 0.59 -10.82
C SER A 136 -0.33 0.67 -9.69
N ASP A 137 0.89 0.15 -9.90
CA ASP A 137 2.00 0.36 -8.95
C ASP A 137 2.30 1.86 -8.77
N THR A 138 2.07 2.64 -9.82
CA THR A 138 2.20 4.09 -9.74
C THR A 138 1.19 4.69 -8.77
N ASP A 139 0.09 4.02 -8.42
CA ASP A 139 -0.84 4.53 -7.42
C ASP A 139 -0.30 4.47 -5.99
N LEU A 140 0.75 3.69 -5.76
CA LEU A 140 1.37 3.51 -4.45
C LEU A 140 2.71 4.25 -4.30
N GLU A 141 3.46 4.38 -5.39
CA GLU A 141 4.75 5.07 -5.41
C GLU A 141 4.71 6.32 -6.30
N MET A 142 5.27 7.42 -5.79
CA MET A 142 5.61 8.60 -6.57
C MET A 142 7.11 8.85 -6.51
N ARG A 143 7.60 9.68 -7.43
CA ARG A 143 9.00 10.10 -7.44
C ARG A 143 9.11 11.61 -7.39
N PHE A 144 10.11 12.10 -6.68
CA PHE A 144 10.58 13.47 -6.81
C PHE A 144 11.80 13.45 -7.72
N ILE A 145 11.76 14.17 -8.84
CA ILE A 145 12.78 14.12 -9.89
C ILE A 145 13.33 15.52 -10.20
N ARG A 146 14.52 15.54 -10.82
CA ARG A 146 15.01 16.68 -11.60
C ARG A 146 15.12 16.25 -13.05
N ARG A 147 14.24 16.79 -13.91
CA ARG A 147 14.10 16.34 -15.30
C ARG A 147 15.42 16.31 -16.09
N LEU A 148 16.35 17.22 -15.80
CA LEU A 148 17.61 17.36 -16.53
C LEU A 148 18.80 16.66 -15.87
N SER A 149 18.82 16.53 -14.55
CA SER A 149 20.03 16.11 -13.80
C SER A 149 19.83 14.89 -12.90
N ASP A 150 18.58 14.48 -12.66
CA ASP A 150 18.22 13.36 -11.79
C ASP A 150 16.83 12.85 -12.14
N ALA A 151 16.70 12.20 -13.31
CA ALA A 151 15.43 11.72 -13.83
C ALA A 151 14.90 10.49 -13.09
N HIS A 152 15.79 9.70 -12.47
CA HIS A 152 15.41 8.58 -11.61
C HIS A 152 14.84 9.05 -10.28
N GLY A 153 15.42 10.12 -9.72
CA GLY A 153 14.92 10.83 -8.56
C GLY A 153 14.78 9.96 -7.31
N THR A 154 13.97 10.44 -6.38
CA THR A 154 13.76 9.85 -5.07
C THR A 154 12.34 9.31 -4.96
N ALA A 155 12.21 8.00 -4.76
CA ALA A 155 10.93 7.33 -4.57
C ALA A 155 10.34 7.61 -3.18
N TRP A 156 9.06 7.95 -3.17
CA TRP A 156 8.26 8.31 -2.00
C TRP A 156 6.89 7.62 -2.07
N PRO A 157 6.25 7.32 -0.94
CA PRO A 157 4.86 6.87 -0.94
C PRO A 157 3.94 7.97 -1.47
N THR A 158 2.89 7.57 -2.17
CA THR A 158 1.75 8.44 -2.45
C THR A 158 0.93 8.71 -1.19
N PRO A 159 0.05 9.73 -1.19
CA PRO A 159 -0.96 9.92 -0.15
C PRO A 159 -1.76 8.64 0.16
N LEU A 160 -2.18 7.96 -0.91
CA LEU A 160 -2.84 6.66 -0.85
C LEU A 160 -1.99 5.60 -0.13
N ALA A 161 -0.73 5.40 -0.53
CA ALA A 161 0.14 4.43 0.13
C ALA A 161 0.40 4.76 1.60
N ALA A 162 0.53 6.05 1.93
CA ALA A 162 0.68 6.50 3.31
C ALA A 162 -0.56 6.14 4.15
N PHE A 163 -1.77 6.32 3.60
CA PHE A 163 -3.01 5.90 4.22
C PHE A 163 -3.06 4.38 4.45
N LEU A 164 -2.78 3.58 3.41
CA LEU A 164 -2.79 2.12 3.50
C LEU A 164 -1.76 1.55 4.47
N SER A 165 -0.55 2.13 4.54
CA SER A 165 0.53 1.63 5.39
C SER A 165 0.21 1.56 6.89
N ARG A 166 -0.83 2.28 7.32
CA ARG A 166 -1.26 2.37 8.73
C ARG A 166 -2.65 1.84 9.00
N ALA A 167 -3.37 1.41 7.98
CA ALA A 167 -4.61 0.68 8.12
C ALA A 167 -4.37 -0.61 8.92
N SER A 168 -4.69 -0.61 10.22
CA SER A 168 -4.63 -1.79 11.08
C SER A 168 -5.51 -2.94 10.59
N TRP A 169 -6.41 -2.65 9.66
CA TRP A 169 -7.38 -3.55 9.06
C TRP A 169 -6.86 -4.31 7.83
N ILE A 170 -5.74 -3.92 7.21
CA ILE A 170 -5.16 -4.69 6.09
C ILE A 170 -4.52 -5.94 6.68
N PRO A 171 -5.00 -7.16 6.33
CA PRO A 171 -4.36 -8.38 6.76
C PRO A 171 -2.93 -8.36 6.23
N ARG A 172 -1.95 -8.15 7.11
CA ARG A 172 -0.55 -8.30 6.72
C ARG A 172 -0.39 -9.76 6.30
N PRO A 173 0.11 -10.06 5.09
CA PRO A 173 0.52 -11.43 4.80
C PRO A 173 1.49 -11.82 5.90
N LYS A 174 1.13 -12.83 6.71
CA LYS A 174 2.05 -13.42 7.68
C LYS A 174 3.31 -13.69 6.87
N SER A 175 4.41 -13.01 7.20
CA SER A 175 5.70 -13.30 6.61
C SER A 175 5.85 -14.80 6.69
N GLY A 176 5.79 -15.45 5.52
CA GLY A 176 5.98 -16.88 5.41
C GLY A 176 7.29 -17.14 6.14
N ARG A 177 7.18 -17.85 7.27
CA ARG A 177 8.32 -18.35 8.01
C ARG A 177 9.19 -19.04 6.97
N ALA A 178 10.27 -18.38 6.55
CA ALA A 178 11.34 -19.06 5.87
C ALA A 178 11.81 -20.06 6.91
N THR A 179 11.35 -21.30 6.77
CA THR A 179 11.86 -22.44 7.50
C THR A 179 13.33 -22.45 7.15
N SER A 180 14.16 -21.89 8.04
CA SER A 180 15.59 -22.05 7.95
C SER A 180 15.82 -23.56 7.88
N PRO A 181 16.47 -24.09 6.84
CA PRO A 181 16.83 -25.49 6.83
C PRO A 181 17.74 -25.71 8.05
N SER A 182 17.28 -26.53 8.99
CA SER A 182 18.12 -26.95 10.11
C SER A 182 19.38 -27.60 9.55
N PRO A 183 20.56 -27.34 10.13
CA PRO A 183 21.78 -28.00 9.70
C PRO A 183 21.63 -29.51 9.90
N PRO A 184 22.12 -30.36 8.96
CA PRO A 184 22.01 -31.79 9.09
C PRO A 184 22.85 -32.27 10.29
N THR A 185 22.19 -32.86 11.27
CA THR A 185 22.83 -33.60 12.36
C THR A 185 23.56 -34.83 11.78
N PRO A 186 24.87 -35.00 11.95
CA PRO A 186 25.53 -36.24 11.58
C PRO A 186 25.03 -37.37 12.49
N ARG A 187 24.46 -38.40 11.85
CA ARG A 187 23.96 -39.64 12.45
C ARG A 187 25.07 -40.34 13.25
N GLY A 188 24.67 -40.85 14.42
CA GLY A 188 25.52 -41.53 15.38
C GLY A 188 26.25 -42.75 14.82
N GLY A 189 27.51 -42.88 15.23
CA GLY A 189 28.28 -44.11 15.13
C GLY A 189 27.82 -45.11 16.19
N GLY A 190 27.14 -46.17 15.74
CA GLY A 190 26.85 -47.36 16.53
C GLY A 190 27.94 -48.42 16.33
N ARG A 191 28.51 -48.87 17.45
CA ARG A 191 29.54 -49.90 17.65
C ARG A 191 29.13 -51.32 17.22
N ALA A 192 30.14 -52.16 16.96
CA ALA A 192 30.41 -53.53 17.49
C ALA A 192 31.36 -54.26 16.50
N ASN A 193 32.31 -55.15 16.83
CA ASN A 193 32.86 -55.77 18.03
C ASN A 193 34.12 -56.58 17.60
N SER A 194 35.22 -56.51 18.38
CA SER A 194 36.19 -57.55 18.88
C SER A 194 36.71 -58.71 17.98
N PRO A 195 37.76 -59.53 18.34
CA PRO A 195 38.66 -59.59 19.53
C PRO A 195 40.20 -59.83 19.29
N HIS A 196 41.04 -59.55 20.33
CA HIS A 196 42.33 -60.15 20.85
C HIS A 196 43.39 -60.88 19.96
N PRO A 197 44.64 -61.22 20.45
CA PRO A 197 45.52 -60.69 21.52
C PRO A 197 47.06 -60.60 21.14
N SER A 198 47.91 -60.26 22.13
CA SER A 198 49.39 -60.49 22.26
C SER A 198 50.31 -59.40 21.66
N THR A 199 51.42 -58.91 22.24
CA THR A 199 52.37 -59.37 23.30
C THR A 199 53.21 -58.13 23.76
N PRO A 200 53.84 -58.10 24.95
CA PRO A 200 54.71 -57.00 25.37
C PRO A 200 56.21 -57.29 25.14
N ALA A 201 57.01 -56.23 24.99
CA ALA A 201 58.47 -56.17 25.27
C ALA A 201 58.87 -54.68 25.26
N SER A 202 59.18 -54.09 26.42
CA SER A 202 60.54 -53.82 26.95
C SER A 202 61.03 -52.42 26.59
#